data_AF-A0A7C0XJ60-F1
#
_entry.id   AF-A0A7C0XJ60-F1
#
_cell.length_a   1.000
_cell.length_b   1.000
_cell.length_c   1.000
_cell.angle_alpha   90.00
_cell.angle_beta   90.00
_cell.angle_gamma   90.00
#
_symmetry.space_group_name_H-M   'P 1'
#
loop_
_entity.id
_entity.type
_entity.pdbx_description
1 polymer ?
#
loop_
_entity_poly.entity_id
_entity_poly.type
_entity_poly.pdbx_seq_one_letter_code
_entity_poly.pdbx_strand_id
1 'polypeptide(L)'
;MKYIATGSYLEEKYFEPQNRRPVYYGAPEEQLSFTVAANEYYKRHNKKFIASVFGCVPWTDDFLFNDCYATYRPWDSGDDVMLRNYALPWLKSNPGWNLSIICFQGLDEIGDRGCPSYLKSENPRSSKHSYIKFLDGLIGEIIEFLKKENLWEETYLIITSDREAHLGCSWLAKKGVRTNNWWGRHSKPWDCEVWDFKRNKSTGVYAGAPDKKILTTKGQEI
;
A
#
# COMPACT_ATOMS: atom_id res chain seq x y z
N MET A 1 1.02 -15.73 -14.64
CA MET A 1 0.59 -14.66 -13.69
C MET A 1 1.64 -14.55 -12.58
N LYS A 2 2.36 -13.43 -12.45
CA LYS A 2 3.46 -13.23 -11.49
C LYS A 2 3.04 -12.23 -10.40
N TYR A 3 2.13 -12.63 -9.50
CA TYR A 3 1.81 -11.84 -8.31
C TYR A 3 2.43 -12.52 -7.09
N ILE A 4 3.25 -11.78 -6.34
CA ILE A 4 3.61 -12.13 -4.98
C ILE A 4 3.03 -11.05 -4.09
N ALA A 5 2.15 -11.42 -3.18
CA ALA A 5 1.79 -10.60 -2.04
C ALA A 5 2.79 -10.93 -0.92
N THR A 6 3.68 -10.01 -0.56
CA THR A 6 4.57 -10.16 0.60
C THR A 6 3.99 -9.43 1.80
N GLY A 7 4.12 -10.06 2.98
CA GLY A 7 3.50 -9.62 4.23
C GLY A 7 4.48 -9.06 5.28
N SER A 8 3.84 -8.61 6.37
CA SER A 8 4.31 -8.33 7.73
C SER A 8 5.58 -7.49 7.96
N TYR A 9 5.37 -6.22 8.31
CA TYR A 9 6.31 -5.45 9.13
C TYR A 9 6.16 -5.88 10.61
N LEU A 10 7.24 -6.35 11.24
CA LEU A 10 7.33 -6.43 12.70
C LEU A 10 7.38 -5.00 13.26
N GLU A 11 6.61 -4.74 14.33
CA GLU A 11 6.42 -3.40 14.92
C GLU A 11 7.63 -2.96 15.79
N GLU A 12 8.61 -3.85 16.02
CA GLU A 12 9.80 -3.55 16.82
C GLU A 12 10.82 -2.73 16.03
N LYS A 13 10.52 -1.45 15.85
CA LYS A 13 11.49 -0.46 15.40
C LYS A 13 12.47 -0.17 16.53
N TYR A 14 13.69 -0.67 16.42
CA TYR A 14 14.81 -0.13 17.21
C TYR A 14 15.24 1.20 16.59
N PHE A 15 14.92 2.29 17.28
CA PHE A 15 15.41 3.62 16.94
C PHE A 15 16.70 3.89 17.72
N GLU A 16 17.75 4.32 17.02
CA GLU A 16 18.95 4.82 17.70
C GLU A 16 18.58 6.07 18.52
N PRO A 17 18.84 6.10 19.85
CA PRO A 17 18.38 7.16 20.73
C PRO A 17 18.85 8.57 20.35
N GLN A 18 19.99 8.66 19.65
CA GLN A 18 20.67 9.92 19.37
C GLN A 18 20.25 10.54 18.04
N ASN A 19 19.85 9.71 17.05
CA ASN A 19 19.62 10.17 15.68
C ASN A 19 18.20 9.89 15.15
N ARG A 20 17.35 9.20 15.92
CA ARG A 20 16.00 8.76 15.49
C ARG A 20 15.99 7.98 14.16
N ARG A 21 17.14 7.44 13.74
CA ARG A 21 17.23 6.55 12.59
C ARG A 21 16.77 5.16 13.02
N PRO A 22 15.91 4.49 12.24
CA PRO A 22 15.66 3.05 12.42
C PRO A 22 16.96 2.31 12.09
N VAL A 23 17.44 1.50 13.03
CA VAL A 23 18.68 0.76 12.89
C VAL A 23 18.38 -0.73 12.91
N TYR A 24 18.59 -1.39 11.77
CA TYR A 24 18.37 -2.82 11.57
C TYR A 24 19.67 -3.64 11.74
N TYR A 25 20.50 -3.35 12.75
CA TYR A 25 21.70 -4.17 13.00
C TYR A 25 21.32 -5.50 13.65
N GLY A 26 21.67 -6.61 12.99
CA GLY A 26 21.67 -7.95 13.59
C GLY A 26 20.33 -8.71 13.56
N ALA A 27 19.31 -8.20 12.88
CA ALA A 27 18.11 -8.99 12.60
C ALA A 27 18.48 -10.16 11.66
N PRO A 28 18.04 -11.41 11.93
CA PRO A 28 18.12 -12.51 10.98
C PRO A 28 17.58 -12.08 9.61
N GLU A 29 18.15 -12.59 8.51
CA GLU A 29 17.73 -12.25 7.14
C GLU A 29 16.22 -12.44 6.92
N GLU A 30 15.65 -13.43 7.61
CA GLU A 30 14.23 -13.77 7.67
C GLU A 30 13.34 -12.66 8.27
N GLN A 31 13.93 -11.69 8.94
CA GLN A 31 13.27 -10.59 9.64
C GLN A 31 13.56 -9.21 9.02
N LEU A 32 14.41 -9.14 7.99
CA LEU A 32 14.68 -7.90 7.26
C LEU A 32 13.52 -7.56 6.32
N SER A 33 13.22 -6.27 6.16
CA SER A 33 12.35 -5.83 5.07
C SER A 33 12.99 -6.19 3.73
N PHE A 34 12.18 -6.54 2.72
CA PHE A 34 12.67 -6.85 1.36
C PHE A 34 13.63 -5.77 0.84
N THR A 35 13.27 -4.54 1.14
CA THR A 35 13.95 -3.31 0.79
C THR A 35 15.37 -3.30 1.41
N VAL A 36 15.52 -3.62 2.70
CA VAL A 36 16.84 -3.72 3.36
C VAL A 36 17.65 -4.91 2.84
N ALA A 37 17.02 -6.09 2.69
CA ALA A 37 17.70 -7.29 2.19
C ALA A 37 18.24 -7.09 0.75
N ALA A 38 17.47 -6.44 -0.12
CA ALA A 38 17.91 -6.11 -1.48
C ALA A 38 19.13 -5.18 -1.48
N ASN A 39 19.14 -4.13 -0.65
CA ASN A 39 20.27 -3.22 -0.56
C ASN A 39 21.56 -3.94 -0.15
N GLU A 40 21.49 -4.77 0.90
CA GLU A 40 22.63 -5.55 1.39
C GLU A 40 23.16 -6.52 0.32
N TYR A 41 22.26 -7.21 -0.40
CA TYR A 41 22.65 -8.10 -1.49
C TYR A 41 23.42 -7.36 -2.60
N TYR A 42 22.93 -6.20 -3.05
CA TYR A 42 23.57 -5.42 -4.10
C TYR A 42 24.94 -4.89 -3.67
N LYS A 43 25.05 -4.39 -2.42
CA LYS A 43 26.34 -3.95 -1.84
C LYS A 43 27.36 -5.08 -1.79
N ARG A 44 26.97 -6.28 -1.29
CA ARG A 44 27.86 -7.46 -1.22
C ARG A 44 28.39 -7.91 -2.58
N HIS A 45 27.61 -7.70 -3.64
CA HIS A 45 27.98 -8.10 -5.01
C HIS A 45 28.55 -6.96 -5.85
N ASN A 46 28.88 -5.81 -5.24
CA ASN A 46 29.39 -4.62 -5.93
C ASN A 46 28.51 -4.18 -7.13
N LYS A 47 27.19 -4.32 -6.99
CA LYS A 47 26.20 -3.90 -8.00
C LYS A 47 25.56 -2.58 -7.60
N LYS A 48 25.20 -1.76 -8.59
CA LYS A 48 24.46 -0.51 -8.35
C LYS A 48 22.97 -0.78 -8.24
N PHE A 49 22.37 -0.33 -7.14
CA PHE A 49 20.92 -0.28 -6.98
C PHE A 49 20.41 0.99 -7.68
N ILE A 50 19.52 0.83 -8.67
CA ILE A 50 18.92 1.96 -9.38
C ILE A 50 17.44 1.88 -9.09
N ALA A 51 17.05 2.56 -8.01
CA ALA A 51 15.70 2.50 -7.49
C ALA A 51 15.01 3.86 -7.52
N SER A 52 13.67 3.79 -7.57
CA SER A 52 12.82 4.96 -7.42
C SER A 52 11.70 4.75 -6.41
N VAL A 53 11.32 5.82 -5.71
CA VAL A 53 10.14 5.86 -4.83
C VAL A 53 9.25 7.03 -5.22
N PHE A 54 7.97 6.73 -5.44
CA PHE A 54 6.90 7.69 -5.76
C PHE A 54 5.80 7.58 -4.71
N GLY A 55 5.57 8.65 -3.94
CA GLY A 55 4.53 8.68 -2.90
C GLY A 55 4.32 10.07 -2.31
N CYS A 56 3.36 10.21 -1.40
CA CYS A 56 3.00 11.52 -0.82
C CYS A 56 3.56 11.77 0.59
N VAL A 57 4.31 10.81 1.17
CA VAL A 57 4.93 10.95 2.50
C VAL A 57 6.10 9.96 2.65
N PRO A 58 7.13 10.28 3.45
CA PRO A 58 8.33 9.47 3.64
C PRO A 58 8.07 8.31 4.63
N TRP A 59 7.15 7.39 4.31
CA TRP A 59 6.91 6.19 5.13
C TRP A 59 7.81 5.00 4.77
N THR A 60 8.68 5.16 3.78
CA THR A 60 9.63 4.13 3.35
C THR A 60 10.82 4.04 4.30
N ASP A 61 11.61 2.97 4.22
CA ASP A 61 12.82 2.78 5.05
C ASP A 61 13.91 3.82 4.70
N ASP A 62 14.66 4.31 5.69
CA ASP A 62 15.75 5.32 5.55
C ASP A 62 16.76 5.03 4.42
N PHE A 63 16.98 3.77 4.06
CA PHE A 63 17.89 3.43 2.97
C PHE A 63 17.31 3.77 1.58
N LEU A 64 15.98 3.84 1.43
CA LEU A 64 15.32 4.32 0.21
C LEU A 64 15.49 5.84 0.00
N PHE A 65 16.14 6.54 0.94
CA PHE A 65 16.34 7.99 0.88
C PHE A 65 17.76 8.40 0.53
N ASN A 66 18.74 7.52 0.75
CA ASN A 66 20.15 7.90 0.61
C ASN A 66 20.76 7.44 -0.72
N ASP A 67 20.28 6.33 -1.29
CA ASP A 67 20.90 5.70 -2.46
C ASP A 67 19.99 5.63 -3.70
N CYS A 68 18.82 6.27 -3.68
CA CYS A 68 17.85 6.19 -4.80
C CYS A 68 17.09 7.48 -5.09
N TYR A 69 16.46 7.53 -6.28
CA TYR A 69 15.67 8.66 -6.71
C TYR A 69 14.31 8.65 -5.99
N ALA A 70 14.12 9.56 -5.04
CA ALA A 70 12.85 9.69 -4.34
C ALA A 70 12.12 10.97 -4.78
N THR A 71 10.88 10.83 -5.23
CA THR A 71 9.97 11.96 -5.47
C THR A 71 8.81 11.87 -4.51
N TYR A 72 8.72 12.89 -3.64
CA TYR A 72 7.61 13.06 -2.71
C TYR A 72 6.72 14.20 -3.18
N ARG A 73 5.41 13.99 -3.14
CA ARG A 73 4.43 15.01 -3.48
C ARG A 73 3.60 15.42 -2.28
N PRO A 74 2.98 16.62 -2.34
CA PRO A 74 1.95 17.00 -1.39
C PRO A 74 0.83 15.96 -1.30
N TRP A 75 0.27 15.86 -0.10
CA TRP A 75 -0.71 14.85 0.32
C TRP A 75 -2.05 14.91 -0.42
N ASP A 76 -2.27 15.90 -1.28
CA ASP A 76 -3.51 16.11 -2.02
C ASP A 76 -3.40 15.76 -3.52
N SER A 77 -2.22 15.32 -3.96
CA SER A 77 -2.04 14.92 -5.35
C SER A 77 -2.68 13.56 -5.65
N GLY A 78 -3.53 13.51 -6.67
CA GLY A 78 -4.19 12.26 -7.10
C GLY A 78 -3.19 11.18 -7.53
N ASP A 79 -3.52 9.92 -7.20
CA ASP A 79 -2.72 8.73 -7.52
C ASP A 79 -2.45 8.58 -9.04
N ASP A 80 -3.39 9.02 -9.88
CA ASP A 80 -3.20 9.09 -11.34
C ASP A 80 -2.10 10.07 -11.74
N VAL A 81 -2.03 11.21 -11.07
CA VAL A 81 -1.00 12.21 -11.34
C VAL A 81 0.36 11.69 -10.89
N MET A 82 0.43 11.00 -9.75
CA MET A 82 1.65 10.32 -9.30
C MET A 82 2.16 9.33 -10.35
N LEU A 83 1.25 8.49 -10.88
CA LEU A 83 1.60 7.51 -11.88
C LEU A 83 2.03 8.17 -13.21
N ARG A 84 1.17 9.00 -13.78
CA ARG A 84 1.29 9.47 -15.18
C ARG A 84 2.32 10.56 -15.35
N ASN A 85 2.50 11.43 -14.35
CA ASN A 85 3.39 12.59 -14.47
C ASN A 85 4.77 12.34 -13.86
N TYR A 86 4.94 11.29 -13.04
CA TYR A 86 6.19 11.05 -12.32
C TYR A 86 6.71 9.63 -12.53
N ALA A 87 5.95 8.62 -12.11
CA ALA A 87 6.45 7.25 -12.12
C ALA A 87 6.74 6.75 -13.54
N LEU A 88 5.77 6.79 -14.45
CA LEU A 88 5.96 6.29 -15.81
C LEU A 88 7.02 7.11 -16.59
N PRO A 89 7.03 8.45 -16.56
CA PRO A 89 8.09 9.23 -17.22
C PRO A 89 9.49 8.94 -16.70
N TRP A 90 9.65 8.74 -15.38
CA TRP A 90 10.95 8.41 -14.80
C TRP A 90 11.42 7.02 -15.23
N LEU A 91 10.53 6.01 -15.16
CA LEU A 91 10.85 4.64 -15.58
C LEU A 91 11.30 4.60 -17.04
N LYS A 92 10.63 5.35 -17.91
CA LYS A 92 10.99 5.49 -19.32
C LYS A 92 12.35 6.15 -19.54
N SER A 93 12.65 7.19 -18.76
CA SER A 93 13.89 7.95 -18.88
C SER A 93 15.10 7.24 -18.25
N ASN A 94 14.88 6.17 -17.48
CA ASN A 94 15.91 5.46 -16.71
C ASN A 94 15.86 3.94 -16.94
N PRO A 95 16.11 3.43 -18.16
CA PRO A 95 15.87 2.03 -18.53
C PRO A 95 16.68 0.96 -17.76
N GLY A 96 17.63 1.37 -16.89
CA GLY A 96 18.42 0.48 -16.04
C GLY A 96 17.89 0.33 -14.61
N TRP A 97 16.67 0.79 -14.32
CA TRP A 97 16.07 0.64 -13.00
C TRP A 97 15.90 -0.85 -12.63
N ASN A 98 16.06 -1.18 -11.35
CA ASN A 98 15.90 -2.54 -10.83
C ASN A 98 14.99 -2.63 -9.59
N LEU A 99 14.47 -1.50 -9.13
CA LEU A 99 13.34 -1.42 -8.21
C LEU A 99 12.56 -0.13 -8.45
N SER A 100 11.24 -0.21 -8.45
CA SER A 100 10.39 0.99 -8.36
C SER A 100 9.25 0.75 -7.38
N ILE A 101 9.05 1.70 -6.48
CA ILE A 101 7.97 1.68 -5.50
C ILE A 101 7.02 2.82 -5.83
N ILE A 102 5.76 2.48 -6.09
CA ILE A 102 4.67 3.44 -6.32
C ILE A 102 3.66 3.26 -5.21
N CYS A 103 3.49 4.29 -4.40
CA CYS A 103 2.56 4.32 -3.27
C CYS A 103 1.31 5.12 -3.66
N PHE A 104 0.17 4.42 -3.72
CA PHE A 104 -1.15 5.00 -3.94
C PHE A 104 -1.84 5.26 -2.59
N GLN A 105 -2.09 6.53 -2.26
CA GLN A 105 -2.54 6.94 -0.92
C GLN A 105 -4.00 7.35 -0.87
N GLY A 106 -4.64 7.59 -2.01
CA GLY A 106 -5.95 8.23 -1.98
C GLY A 106 -7.03 7.34 -1.33
N LEU A 107 -6.85 6.01 -1.30
CA LEU A 107 -7.76 5.13 -0.56
C LEU A 107 -7.68 5.39 0.95
N ASP A 108 -6.48 5.55 1.49
CA ASP A 108 -6.24 5.89 2.89
C ASP A 108 -6.90 7.23 3.27
N GLU A 109 -6.74 8.25 2.41
CA GLU A 109 -7.36 9.57 2.61
C GLU A 109 -8.90 9.51 2.60
N ILE A 110 -9.48 8.69 1.73
CA ILE A 110 -10.92 8.44 1.68
C ILE A 110 -11.37 7.71 2.97
N GLY A 111 -10.58 6.76 3.44
CA GLY A 111 -10.86 5.95 4.61
C GLY A 111 -10.80 6.72 5.93
N ASP A 112 -9.84 7.63 6.07
CA ASP A 112 -9.67 8.45 7.28
C ASP A 112 -10.86 9.40 7.51
N ARG A 113 -11.51 9.86 6.43
CA ARG A 113 -12.75 10.65 6.52
C ARG A 113 -14.00 9.77 6.70
N GLY A 114 -13.88 8.49 6.39
CA GLY A 114 -14.98 7.56 6.24
C GLY A 114 -15.77 7.82 4.96
N CYS A 115 -16.18 6.75 4.27
CA CYS A 115 -17.00 6.85 3.08
C CYS A 115 -17.97 5.66 2.96
N PRO A 116 -18.96 5.72 2.07
CA PRO A 116 -19.74 4.55 1.71
C PRO A 116 -18.83 3.43 1.18
N SER A 117 -19.10 2.18 1.55
CA SER A 117 -18.37 1.05 0.95
C SER A 117 -18.71 0.95 -0.54
N TYR A 118 -19.96 1.16 -0.89
CA TYR A 118 -20.48 1.20 -2.25
C TYR A 118 -21.40 2.39 -2.43
N LEU A 119 -21.17 3.14 -3.50
CA LEU A 119 -22.09 4.15 -4.00
C LEU A 119 -22.01 4.11 -5.53
N LYS A 120 -23.16 4.07 -6.21
CA LYS A 120 -23.18 4.17 -7.67
C LYS A 120 -22.77 5.60 -8.05
N SER A 121 -21.54 5.78 -8.47
CA SER A 121 -20.97 7.07 -8.83
C SER A 121 -19.76 6.88 -9.74
N GLU A 122 -19.61 7.79 -10.70
CA GLU A 122 -18.44 7.87 -11.58
C GLU A 122 -17.24 8.56 -10.91
N ASN A 123 -17.45 9.24 -9.77
CA ASN A 123 -16.35 9.86 -9.03
C ASN A 123 -15.56 8.75 -8.29
N PRO A 124 -14.26 8.55 -8.59
CA PRO A 124 -13.45 7.55 -7.89
C PRO A 124 -13.47 7.70 -6.38
N ARG A 125 -13.48 8.94 -5.87
CA ARG A 125 -13.35 9.25 -4.44
C ARG A 125 -14.66 9.15 -3.65
N SER A 126 -15.75 8.73 -4.30
CA SER A 126 -17.10 8.70 -3.72
C SER A 126 -17.37 7.50 -2.81
N SER A 127 -16.67 6.38 -3.03
CA SER A 127 -16.83 5.15 -2.26
C SER A 127 -15.58 4.29 -2.35
N LYS A 128 -15.40 3.37 -1.39
CA LYS A 128 -14.33 2.37 -1.45
C LYS A 128 -14.34 1.61 -2.78
N HIS A 129 -15.51 1.16 -3.21
CA HIS A 129 -15.67 0.38 -4.46
C HIS A 129 -15.23 1.17 -5.70
N SER A 130 -15.68 2.42 -5.83
CA SER A 130 -15.30 3.27 -6.97
C SER A 130 -13.79 3.52 -6.98
N TYR A 131 -13.17 3.67 -5.81
CA TYR A 131 -11.73 3.90 -5.73
C TYR A 131 -10.91 2.66 -6.06
N ILE A 132 -11.35 1.47 -5.63
CA ILE A 132 -10.69 0.20 -6.01
C ILE A 132 -10.72 0.01 -7.53
N LYS A 133 -11.84 0.32 -8.19
CA LYS A 133 -11.92 0.28 -9.66
C LYS A 133 -10.96 1.26 -10.34
N PHE A 134 -10.82 2.45 -9.78
CA PHE A 134 -9.87 3.43 -10.26
C PHE A 134 -8.42 2.95 -10.11
N LEU A 135 -8.06 2.36 -8.95
CA LEU A 135 -6.76 1.74 -8.73
C LEU A 135 -6.49 0.58 -9.70
N ASP A 136 -7.47 -0.27 -9.95
CA ASP A 136 -7.38 -1.36 -10.95
C ASP A 136 -7.03 -0.82 -12.35
N GLY A 137 -7.65 0.29 -12.74
CA GLY A 137 -7.29 1.01 -13.98
C GLY A 137 -5.85 1.50 -14.01
N LEU A 138 -5.35 2.08 -12.91
CA LEU A 138 -3.95 2.52 -12.79
C LEU A 138 -2.96 1.35 -12.86
N ILE A 139 -3.31 0.20 -12.26
CA ILE A 139 -2.51 -1.03 -12.41
C ILE A 139 -2.50 -1.49 -13.88
N GLY A 140 -3.64 -1.42 -14.56
CA GLY A 140 -3.72 -1.68 -16.00
C GLY A 140 -2.76 -0.79 -16.81
N GLU A 141 -2.70 0.51 -16.50
CA GLU A 141 -1.76 1.45 -17.14
C GLU A 141 -0.29 1.06 -16.91
N ILE A 142 0.08 0.62 -15.70
CA ILE A 142 1.43 0.12 -15.41
C ILE A 142 1.75 -1.11 -16.26
N ILE A 143 0.83 -2.07 -16.33
CA ILE A 143 1.01 -3.29 -17.12
C ILE A 143 1.21 -2.95 -18.61
N GLU A 144 0.38 -2.07 -19.15
CA GLU A 144 0.48 -1.66 -20.55
C GLU A 144 1.76 -0.88 -20.84
N PHE A 145 2.23 -0.05 -19.90
CA PHE A 145 3.55 0.57 -20.00
C PHE A 145 4.66 -0.48 -20.06
N LEU A 146 4.68 -1.44 -19.13
CA LEU A 146 5.70 -2.49 -19.09
C LEU A 146 5.70 -3.34 -20.37
N LYS A 147 4.53 -3.65 -20.94
CA LYS A 147 4.44 -4.35 -22.22
C LYS A 147 5.00 -3.51 -23.37
N LYS A 148 4.62 -2.24 -23.46
CA LYS A 148 5.06 -1.33 -24.54
C LYS A 148 6.57 -1.11 -24.54
N GLU A 149 7.19 -1.07 -23.36
CA GLU A 149 8.63 -0.91 -23.20
C GLU A 149 9.38 -2.26 -23.20
N ASN A 150 8.71 -3.39 -23.49
CA ASN A 150 9.26 -4.76 -23.48
C ASN A 150 9.85 -5.20 -22.13
N LEU A 151 9.39 -4.62 -21.02
CA LEU A 151 9.83 -4.91 -19.65
C LEU A 151 8.95 -5.94 -18.95
N TRP A 152 7.77 -6.26 -19.50
CA TRP A 152 6.76 -7.09 -18.84
C TRP A 152 7.26 -8.46 -18.42
N GLU A 153 7.98 -9.16 -19.30
CA GLU A 153 8.45 -10.52 -19.01
C GLU A 153 9.59 -10.56 -17.96
N GLU A 154 10.34 -9.47 -17.84
CA GLU A 154 11.50 -9.34 -16.94
C GLU A 154 11.15 -8.67 -15.60
N THR A 155 9.92 -8.15 -15.47
CA THR A 155 9.48 -7.41 -14.28
C THR A 155 8.61 -8.27 -13.37
N TYR A 156 8.88 -8.22 -12.06
CA TYR A 156 7.96 -8.70 -11.04
C TYR A 156 7.12 -7.54 -10.52
N LEU A 157 5.79 -7.62 -10.68
CA LEU A 157 4.86 -6.65 -10.12
C LEU A 157 4.33 -7.17 -8.78
N ILE A 158 4.70 -6.49 -7.71
CA ILE A 158 4.28 -6.79 -6.33
C ILE A 158 3.24 -5.74 -5.92
N ILE A 159 2.05 -6.20 -5.54
CA ILE A 159 0.97 -5.34 -5.05
C ILE A 159 0.72 -5.71 -3.59
N THR A 160 0.78 -4.71 -2.71
CA THR A 160 0.60 -4.89 -1.28
C THR A 160 -0.12 -3.69 -0.66
N SER A 161 -0.64 -3.86 0.55
CA SER A 161 -1.30 -2.83 1.35
C SER A 161 -0.69 -2.84 2.74
N ASP A 162 -0.44 -1.65 3.29
CA ASP A 162 0.19 -1.47 4.60
C ASP A 162 -0.77 -1.77 5.77
N ARG A 163 -2.08 -1.62 5.56
CA ARG A 163 -3.08 -1.88 6.60
C ARG A 163 -4.49 -2.09 6.06
N GLU A 164 -5.30 -2.73 6.89
CA GLU A 164 -6.71 -2.97 6.65
C GLU A 164 -7.57 -1.79 7.14
N ALA A 165 -8.85 -1.82 6.79
CA ALA A 165 -9.83 -0.83 7.23
C ALA A 165 -11.20 -1.48 7.42
N HIS A 166 -12.04 -0.88 8.25
CA HIS A 166 -13.18 -1.56 8.86
C HIS A 166 -14.48 -1.25 8.12
N LEU A 167 -15.33 -2.25 7.98
CA LEU A 167 -16.65 -2.14 7.36
C LEU A 167 -17.74 -2.28 8.43
N GLY A 168 -18.57 -1.26 8.60
CA GLY A 168 -19.74 -1.33 9.48
C GLY A 168 -19.44 -1.73 10.92
N CYS A 169 -18.40 -1.16 11.53
CA CYS A 169 -17.98 -1.50 12.88
C CYS A 169 -18.58 -0.58 13.98
N SER A 170 -18.40 -0.98 15.23
CA SER A 170 -18.87 -0.24 16.41
C SER A 170 -18.28 1.17 16.52
N TRP A 171 -17.06 1.39 16.02
CA TRP A 171 -16.46 2.74 15.93
C TRP A 171 -17.23 3.64 14.96
N LEU A 172 -17.59 3.12 13.78
CA LEU A 172 -18.40 3.83 12.79
C LEU A 172 -19.81 4.12 13.32
N ALA A 173 -20.43 3.15 14.03
CA ALA A 173 -21.72 3.36 14.67
C ALA A 173 -21.68 4.50 15.70
N LYS A 174 -20.62 4.58 16.52
CA LYS A 174 -20.40 5.70 17.46
C LYS A 174 -20.24 7.06 16.76
N LYS A 175 -19.77 7.08 15.51
CA LYS A 175 -19.71 8.28 14.66
C LYS A 175 -21.05 8.65 14.00
N GLY A 176 -22.12 7.91 14.29
CA GLY A 176 -23.47 8.19 13.78
C GLY A 176 -23.82 7.50 12.48
N VAL A 177 -22.96 6.59 11.98
CA VAL A 177 -23.30 5.73 10.83
C VAL A 177 -24.52 4.87 11.18
N ARG A 178 -25.43 4.72 10.22
CA ARG A 178 -26.70 3.98 10.39
C ARG A 178 -26.81 2.72 9.53
N THR A 179 -25.75 2.37 8.81
CA THR A 179 -25.75 1.27 7.83
C THR A 179 -24.41 0.54 7.80
N ASN A 180 -24.44 -0.73 7.40
CA ASN A 180 -23.25 -1.52 7.12
C ASN A 180 -22.53 -1.08 5.83
N ASN A 181 -23.16 -0.27 4.98
CA ASN A 181 -22.56 0.32 3.80
C ASN A 181 -21.65 1.51 4.15
N TRP A 182 -20.76 1.35 5.12
CA TRP A 182 -19.81 2.39 5.48
C TRP A 182 -18.47 1.78 5.84
N TRP A 183 -17.44 2.35 5.25
CA TRP A 183 -16.06 1.93 5.38
C TRP A 183 -15.25 3.08 5.95
N GLY A 184 -14.33 2.78 6.87
CA GLY A 184 -13.47 3.82 7.43
C GLY A 184 -12.31 3.26 8.25
N ARG A 185 -11.33 4.14 8.47
CA ARG A 185 -10.19 3.90 9.35
C ARG A 185 -10.42 4.49 10.73
N HIS A 186 -9.76 3.91 11.72
CA HIS A 186 -9.63 4.52 13.04
C HIS A 186 -8.28 4.16 13.67
N SER A 187 -7.83 5.04 14.57
CA SER A 187 -6.66 4.81 15.40
C SER A 187 -6.96 3.79 16.52
N LYS A 188 -5.92 3.40 17.26
CA LYS A 188 -6.05 2.61 18.50
C LYS A 188 -7.12 3.22 19.44
N PRO A 189 -7.84 2.40 20.22
CA PRO A 189 -7.76 0.93 20.23
C PRO A 189 -8.43 0.30 19.00
N TRP A 190 -7.79 -0.71 18.43
CA TRP A 190 -8.31 -1.48 17.29
C TRP A 190 -9.17 -2.65 17.78
N ASP A 191 -10.11 -2.36 18.66
CA ASP A 191 -10.97 -3.30 19.38
C ASP A 191 -12.42 -3.24 18.90
N CYS A 192 -12.65 -2.70 17.70
CA CYS A 192 -13.99 -2.52 17.19
C CYS A 192 -14.63 -3.86 16.82
N GLU A 193 -15.96 -3.89 16.91
CA GLU A 193 -16.77 -5.09 16.69
C GLU A 193 -17.71 -4.85 15.51
N VAL A 194 -18.12 -5.92 14.84
CA VAL A 194 -19.12 -5.85 13.76
C VAL A 194 -20.42 -5.35 14.38
N TRP A 195 -21.00 -4.30 13.79
CA TRP A 195 -22.20 -3.67 14.32
C TRP A 195 -23.46 -4.17 13.61
N ASP A 196 -24.44 -4.62 14.38
CA ASP A 196 -25.79 -4.89 13.89
C ASP A 196 -26.57 -3.58 13.86
N PHE A 197 -26.57 -2.91 12.70
CA PHE A 197 -27.29 -1.65 12.51
C PHE A 197 -28.81 -1.79 12.61
N LYS A 198 -29.38 -2.99 12.37
CA LYS A 198 -30.82 -3.22 12.49
C LYS A 198 -31.25 -3.25 13.95
N ARG A 199 -30.44 -3.90 14.80
CA ARG A 199 -30.70 -3.99 16.25
C ARG A 199 -29.99 -2.90 17.06
N ASN A 200 -29.24 -2.04 16.39
CA ASN A 200 -28.41 -0.98 16.97
C ASN A 200 -27.55 -1.47 18.15
N LYS A 201 -26.84 -2.59 17.96
CA LYS A 201 -25.98 -3.18 18.98
C LYS A 201 -24.77 -3.87 18.37
N SER A 202 -23.75 -4.09 19.19
CA SER A 202 -22.64 -4.94 18.81
C SER A 202 -23.07 -6.39 18.61
N THR A 203 -22.41 -7.08 17.68
CA THR A 203 -22.52 -8.53 17.51
C THR A 203 -21.57 -9.31 18.43
N GLY A 204 -20.61 -8.65 19.09
CA GLY A 204 -19.52 -9.29 19.84
C GLY A 204 -18.43 -9.91 18.98
N VAL A 205 -18.54 -9.81 17.64
CA VAL A 205 -17.54 -10.33 16.70
C VAL A 205 -16.55 -9.21 16.37
N TYR A 206 -15.25 -9.50 16.45
CA TYR A 206 -14.22 -8.55 16.07
C TYR A 206 -14.36 -8.08 14.61
N ALA A 207 -14.22 -6.78 14.35
CA ALA A 207 -14.38 -6.17 13.02
C ALA A 207 -13.07 -5.80 12.32
N GLY A 208 -11.92 -6.04 12.93
CA GLY A 208 -10.66 -6.04 12.19
C GLY A 208 -10.57 -7.25 11.27
N ALA A 209 -9.69 -7.19 10.27
CA ALA A 209 -9.45 -8.38 9.47
C ALA A 209 -8.53 -9.36 10.24
N PRO A 210 -8.54 -10.65 9.87
CA PRO A 210 -7.74 -11.66 10.55
C PRO A 210 -6.26 -11.32 10.38
N ASP A 211 -5.47 -11.48 11.46
CA ASP A 211 -4.01 -11.29 11.45
C ASP A 211 -3.38 -11.79 10.14
N LYS A 212 -2.90 -10.84 9.33
CA LYS A 212 -1.97 -10.98 8.20
C LYS A 212 -1.99 -12.36 7.52
N LYS A 213 -3.08 -12.74 6.84
CA LYS A 213 -3.07 -13.91 5.94
C LYS A 213 -2.77 -13.50 4.51
N ILE A 214 -1.62 -13.96 4.02
CA ILE A 214 -1.18 -13.87 2.62
C ILE A 214 -2.24 -14.57 1.75
N LEU A 215 -2.92 -13.81 0.89
CA LEU A 215 -3.78 -14.37 -0.15
C LEU A 215 -2.94 -14.65 -1.40
N THR A 216 -2.67 -15.92 -1.68
CA THR A 216 -2.20 -16.37 -2.98
C THR A 216 -3.40 -16.92 -3.76
N THR A 217 -3.81 -16.23 -4.82
CA THR A 217 -4.80 -16.77 -5.76
C THR A 217 -4.08 -17.43 -6.92
N LYS A 218 -4.32 -18.73 -7.10
CA LYS A 218 -3.90 -19.48 -8.30
C LYS A 218 -4.97 -19.25 -9.36
N GLY A 219 -4.66 -18.49 -10.41
CA GLY A 219 -5.56 -18.36 -11.56
C GLY A 219 -5.75 -19.74 -12.20
N GLN A 220 -7.00 -20.21 -12.26
CA GLN A 220 -7.39 -21.26 -13.20
C GLN A 220 -7.44 -20.63 -14.59
N GLU A 221 -6.73 -21.25 -15.53
CA GLU A 221 -6.83 -20.94 -16.96
C GLU A 221 -8.23 -21.31 -17.46
N ILE A 222 -8.84 -20.42 -18.26
CA ILE A 222 -9.96 -20.74 -19.16
C ILE A 222 -9.39 -20.77 -20.57
#